data_AF-A0A0C9VVU0-F1
#
_entry.id   AF-A0A0C9VVU0-F1
#
_cell.length_a   1.000
_cell.length_b   1.000
_cell.length_c   1.000
_cell.angle_alpha   90.00
_cell.angle_beta   90.00
_cell.angle_gamma   90.00
#
_symmetry.space_group_name_H-M   'P 1'
#
loop_
_entity.id
_entity.type
_entity.pdbx_description
1 polymer ?
#
loop_
_entity_poly.entity_id
_entity_poly.type
_entity_poly.pdbx_seq_one_letter_code
_entity_poly.pdbx_strand_id
1 'polypeptide(L)'
;MISVAAALLLIPFVSATPVQQRSTTVCGQYDTVAAGQYSLLTDLWGESGATSGSQCSTLDSVSGTTVSWSTTWTWTGGTGVKSFSNIQLDDGINQQLSAISSMPSTWDWSQSSTGTVVADVAYDLFTSTTASGSNVNEIMIWLANYNAGPISSEYNSSGDPVPIESNLSIAGHTWDLYSGSNGSNEVYSFLPTSGTITSFSGDIYEFLSYLVDNEGVSSSQYLTTAQAGTEATSGTATLTTTAYSLTIN
;
A
#
# COMPACT_ATOMS: atom_id res chain seq x y z
N MET A 1 -75.48 -25.15 2.00
CA MET A 1 -74.08 -25.26 2.43
C MET A 1 -73.22 -25.04 1.21
N ILE A 2 -72.54 -23.90 1.09
CA ILE A 2 -71.60 -23.62 0.00
C ILE A 2 -70.21 -23.61 0.62
N SER A 3 -69.36 -24.54 0.18
CA SER A 3 -67.99 -24.69 0.62
C SER A 3 -67.09 -23.87 -0.31
N VAL A 4 -66.28 -22.96 0.25
CA VAL A 4 -65.28 -22.18 -0.49
C VAL A 4 -63.91 -22.76 -0.16
N ALA A 5 -63.25 -23.35 -1.16
CA ALA A 5 -61.88 -23.84 -1.04
C ALA A 5 -60.89 -22.68 -1.26
N ALA A 6 -60.03 -22.44 -0.27
CA ALA A 6 -58.92 -21.50 -0.38
C ALA A 6 -57.72 -22.20 -1.02
N ALA A 7 -57.24 -21.68 -2.15
CA ALA A 7 -56.01 -22.12 -2.79
C ALA A 7 -54.81 -21.34 -2.20
N LEU A 8 -53.89 -22.06 -1.53
CA LEU A 8 -52.59 -21.51 -1.13
C LEU A 8 -51.65 -21.48 -2.36
N LEU A 9 -51.18 -20.29 -2.72
CA LEU A 9 -50.10 -20.09 -3.68
C LEU A 9 -48.76 -20.05 -2.92
N LEU A 10 -47.90 -21.05 -3.14
CA LEU A 10 -46.51 -21.05 -2.70
C LEU A 10 -45.66 -20.26 -3.71
N ILE A 11 -45.05 -19.16 -3.27
CA ILE A 11 -44.07 -18.40 -4.05
C ILE A 11 -42.69 -18.99 -3.74
N PRO A 12 -41.92 -19.47 -4.73
CA PRO A 12 -40.57 -19.95 -4.51
C PRO A 12 -39.63 -18.78 -4.19
N PHE A 13 -38.96 -18.84 -3.04
CA PHE A 13 -37.83 -17.97 -2.74
C PHE A 13 -36.65 -18.38 -3.62
N VAL A 14 -36.31 -17.56 -4.61
CA VAL A 14 -35.08 -17.71 -5.38
C VAL A 14 -33.97 -17.05 -4.57
N SER A 15 -33.13 -17.86 -3.91
CA SER A 15 -31.90 -17.38 -3.27
C SER A 15 -30.92 -16.94 -4.36
N ALA A 16 -30.69 -15.64 -4.49
CA ALA A 16 -29.62 -15.12 -5.34
C ALA A 16 -28.27 -15.53 -4.72
N THR A 17 -27.55 -16.43 -5.37
CA THR A 17 -26.15 -16.72 -5.03
C THR A 17 -25.32 -15.47 -5.36
N PRO A 18 -24.53 -14.92 -4.43
CA PRO A 18 -23.68 -13.77 -4.73
C PRO A 18 -22.71 -14.15 -5.85
N VAL A 19 -22.64 -13.33 -6.89
CA VAL A 19 -21.67 -13.49 -7.98
C VAL A 19 -20.30 -13.23 -7.39
N GLN A 20 -19.47 -14.27 -7.32
CA GLN A 20 -18.06 -14.13 -6.92
C GLN A 20 -17.35 -13.30 -8.00
N GLN A 21 -16.76 -12.17 -7.61
CA GLN A 21 -15.94 -11.35 -8.51
C GLN A 21 -14.85 -12.25 -9.11
N ARG A 22 -14.77 -12.28 -10.45
CA ARG A 22 -13.71 -13.04 -11.12
C ARG A 22 -12.38 -12.30 -10.93
N SER A 23 -11.32 -13.07 -10.72
CA SER A 23 -9.96 -12.54 -10.67
C SER A 23 -9.67 -11.76 -11.95
N THR A 24 -9.09 -10.56 -11.82
CA THR A 24 -8.80 -9.69 -12.96
C THR A 24 -7.31 -9.39 -13.00
N THR A 25 -6.64 -9.79 -14.08
CA THR A 25 -5.20 -9.54 -14.30
C THR A 25 -5.01 -8.43 -15.31
N VAL A 26 -4.11 -7.50 -14.99
CA VAL A 26 -3.71 -6.34 -15.79
C VAL A 26 -2.19 -6.24 -15.85
N CYS A 27 -1.64 -5.71 -16.95
CA CYS A 27 -0.20 -5.65 -17.19
C CYS A 27 0.26 -4.36 -17.89
N GLY A 28 -0.66 -3.48 -18.27
CA GLY A 28 -0.33 -2.19 -18.87
C GLY A 28 0.30 -1.26 -17.82
N GLN A 29 1.07 -0.28 -18.30
CA GLN A 29 1.86 0.63 -17.46
C GLN A 29 1.04 1.33 -16.37
N TYR A 30 -0.18 1.76 -16.71
CA TYR A 30 -1.08 2.51 -15.83
C TYR A 30 -2.48 1.89 -15.80
N ASP A 31 -2.57 0.56 -15.97
CA ASP A 31 -3.84 -0.13 -15.82
C ASP A 31 -4.32 -0.03 -14.36
N THR A 32 -5.64 0.17 -14.20
CA THR A 32 -6.32 0.24 -12.90
C THR A 32 -7.51 -0.72 -12.88
N VAL A 33 -7.72 -1.38 -11.74
CA VAL A 33 -8.88 -2.25 -11.50
C VAL A 33 -9.59 -1.79 -10.22
N ALA A 34 -10.89 -1.48 -10.31
CA ALA A 34 -11.69 -1.14 -9.15
C ALA A 34 -11.84 -2.33 -8.18
N ALA A 35 -11.69 -2.07 -6.88
CA ALA A 35 -11.62 -3.07 -5.82
C ALA A 35 -12.38 -2.63 -4.55
N GLY A 36 -13.69 -2.42 -4.66
CA GLY A 36 -14.49 -1.93 -3.52
C GLY A 36 -14.20 -0.46 -3.22
N GLN A 37 -13.73 -0.16 -2.01
CA GLN A 37 -13.27 1.19 -1.60
C GLN A 37 -11.83 1.50 -2.06
N TYR A 38 -11.25 0.62 -2.86
CA TYR A 38 -9.88 0.73 -3.33
C TYR A 38 -9.81 0.65 -4.85
N SER A 39 -8.62 0.98 -5.36
CA SER A 39 -8.18 0.70 -6.72
C SER A 39 -6.87 -0.10 -6.68
N LEU A 40 -6.79 -1.19 -7.45
CA LEU A 40 -5.52 -1.85 -7.76
C LEU A 40 -4.86 -1.10 -8.91
N LEU A 41 -3.65 -0.60 -8.69
CA LEU A 41 -2.82 0.05 -9.71
C LEU A 41 -1.63 -0.83 -10.07
N THR A 42 -1.36 -0.94 -11.37
CA THR A 42 -0.11 -1.52 -11.89
C THR A 42 1.06 -0.59 -11.64
N ASP A 43 0.91 0.68 -12.00
CA ASP A 43 1.84 1.79 -11.76
C ASP A 43 3.30 1.44 -12.08
N LEU A 44 3.56 1.08 -13.34
CA LEU A 44 4.90 0.78 -13.86
C LEU A 44 5.60 2.08 -14.33
N TRP A 45 5.54 3.12 -13.50
CA TRP A 45 6.01 4.47 -13.84
C TRP A 45 7.48 4.52 -14.30
N GLY A 46 8.31 3.62 -13.75
CA GLY A 46 9.75 3.54 -14.00
C GLY A 46 10.16 2.47 -15.01
N GLU A 47 9.22 1.77 -15.67
CA GLU A 47 9.54 0.60 -16.50
C GLU A 47 10.52 0.91 -17.64
N SER A 48 10.46 2.13 -18.17
CA SER A 48 11.36 2.60 -19.24
C SER A 48 12.83 2.69 -18.81
N GLY A 49 13.10 2.70 -17.50
CA GLY A 49 14.43 2.64 -16.93
C GLY A 49 15.04 1.22 -16.89
N ALA A 50 14.24 0.18 -17.13
CA ALA A 50 14.75 -1.20 -17.23
C ALA A 50 15.34 -1.48 -18.62
N THR A 51 16.31 -2.39 -18.70
CA THR A 51 16.76 -2.88 -20.01
C THR A 51 15.78 -3.88 -20.61
N SER A 52 15.10 -4.64 -19.75
CA SER A 52 14.00 -5.53 -20.10
C SER A 52 13.23 -5.93 -18.84
N GLY A 53 12.00 -6.36 -19.01
CA GLY A 53 11.17 -6.85 -17.92
C GLY A 53 9.69 -6.74 -18.22
N SER A 54 8.88 -7.18 -17.27
CA SER A 54 7.43 -7.11 -17.32
C SER A 54 6.85 -7.29 -15.93
N GLN A 55 5.66 -6.75 -15.71
CA GLN A 55 4.92 -6.92 -14.47
C GLN A 55 3.43 -7.01 -14.76
N CYS A 56 2.76 -7.91 -14.04
CA CYS A 56 1.31 -8.05 -14.10
C CYS A 56 0.76 -8.13 -12.68
N SER A 57 -0.34 -7.45 -12.44
CA SER A 57 -1.04 -7.43 -11.16
C SER A 57 -2.42 -8.06 -11.31
N THR A 58 -2.85 -8.83 -10.31
CA THR A 58 -4.13 -9.53 -10.29
C THR A 58 -4.91 -9.16 -9.05
N LEU A 59 -6.12 -8.64 -9.23
CA LEU A 59 -7.10 -8.54 -8.14
C LEU A 59 -7.77 -9.91 -8.00
N ASP A 60 -7.57 -10.57 -6.87
CA ASP A 60 -8.04 -11.94 -6.65
C ASP A 60 -9.46 -11.95 -6.06
N SER A 61 -9.70 -11.15 -5.01
CA SER A 61 -11.02 -11.03 -4.40
C SER A 61 -11.21 -9.74 -3.61
N VAL A 62 -12.48 -9.37 -3.42
CA VAL A 62 -12.91 -8.30 -2.51
C VAL A 62 -14.02 -8.85 -1.63
N SER A 63 -13.89 -8.71 -0.31
CA SER A 63 -14.89 -9.12 0.68
C SER A 63 -15.04 -8.04 1.76
N GLY A 64 -16.17 -7.33 1.73
CA GLY A 64 -16.34 -6.14 2.57
C GLY A 64 -15.27 -5.09 2.24
N THR A 65 -14.48 -4.72 3.24
CA THR A 65 -13.36 -3.76 3.12
C THR A 65 -12.00 -4.45 2.97
N THR A 66 -11.97 -5.77 2.82
CA THR A 66 -10.74 -6.57 2.66
C THR A 66 -10.54 -6.98 1.21
N VAL A 67 -9.33 -6.80 0.69
CA VAL A 67 -8.92 -7.23 -0.65
C VAL A 67 -7.81 -8.27 -0.58
N SER A 68 -7.81 -9.18 -1.54
CA SER A 68 -6.67 -10.05 -1.81
C SER A 68 -6.21 -9.80 -3.24
N TRP A 69 -4.90 -9.73 -3.44
CA TRP A 69 -4.30 -9.40 -4.73
C TRP A 69 -2.87 -9.92 -4.82
N SER A 70 -2.33 -9.94 -6.02
CA SER A 70 -0.95 -10.32 -6.27
C SER A 70 -0.32 -9.47 -7.36
N THR A 71 1.01 -9.37 -7.36
CA THR A 71 1.77 -8.86 -8.50
C THR A 71 2.98 -9.75 -8.74
N THR A 72 3.20 -10.11 -9.99
CA THR A 72 4.36 -10.88 -10.43
C THR A 72 5.17 -10.05 -11.39
N TRP A 73 6.46 -9.96 -11.14
CA TRP A 73 7.34 -9.08 -11.88
C TRP A 73 8.68 -9.73 -12.18
N THR A 74 9.29 -9.25 -13.26
CA THR A 74 10.69 -9.51 -13.60
C THR A 74 11.26 -8.23 -14.17
N TRP A 75 12.30 -7.69 -13.54
CA TRP A 75 12.99 -6.48 -14.00
C TRP A 75 14.49 -6.72 -14.09
N THR A 76 15.08 -6.36 -15.22
CA THR A 76 16.51 -6.53 -15.49
C THR A 76 17.14 -5.20 -15.88
N GLY A 77 18.33 -4.94 -15.35
CA GLY A 77 19.17 -3.78 -15.69
C GLY A 77 18.61 -2.43 -15.24
N GLY A 78 19.37 -1.38 -15.56
CA GLY A 78 19.05 -0.01 -15.16
C GLY A 78 19.31 0.27 -13.68
N THR A 79 18.88 1.45 -13.24
CA THR A 79 18.91 1.90 -11.84
C THR A 79 17.52 2.42 -11.44
N GLY A 80 17.28 2.61 -10.15
CA GLY A 80 16.01 3.14 -9.63
C GLY A 80 14.83 2.17 -9.69
N VAL A 81 13.72 2.59 -9.12
CA VAL A 81 12.46 1.83 -9.05
C VAL A 81 11.81 1.75 -10.44
N LYS A 82 11.18 0.61 -10.75
CA LYS A 82 10.48 0.35 -12.02
C LYS A 82 8.96 0.47 -11.91
N SER A 83 8.43 0.21 -10.72
CA SER A 83 6.99 0.21 -10.48
C SER A 83 6.69 0.33 -9.01
N PHE A 84 5.51 0.85 -8.68
CA PHE A 84 4.87 0.69 -7.39
C PHE A 84 3.47 0.10 -7.55
N SER A 85 3.37 -1.19 -7.90
CA SER A 85 2.06 -1.85 -7.94
C SER A 85 1.48 -1.87 -6.52
N ASN A 86 0.25 -1.37 -6.38
CA ASN A 86 -0.33 -1.09 -5.06
C ASN A 86 -1.86 -1.19 -5.04
N ILE A 87 -2.40 -1.30 -3.84
CA ILE A 87 -3.80 -1.01 -3.53
C ILE A 87 -3.89 0.41 -2.97
N GLN A 88 -4.59 1.28 -3.67
CA GLN A 88 -4.89 2.65 -3.25
C GLN A 88 -6.25 2.72 -2.58
N LEU A 89 -6.34 3.36 -1.42
CA LEU A 89 -7.62 3.71 -0.81
C LEU A 89 -8.23 4.93 -1.52
N ASP A 90 -9.47 4.78 -1.98
CA ASP A 90 -10.21 5.85 -2.66
C ASP A 90 -11.22 6.55 -1.73
N ASP A 91 -11.64 5.88 -0.65
CA ASP A 91 -12.62 6.40 0.30
C ASP A 91 -11.95 7.04 1.54
N GLY A 92 -12.43 8.21 1.95
CA GLY A 92 -11.99 8.88 3.19
C GLY A 92 -10.73 9.74 3.06
N ILE A 93 -10.05 9.72 1.92
CA ILE A 93 -8.91 10.60 1.61
C ILE A 93 -9.31 12.07 1.46
N ASN A 94 -8.34 12.96 1.26
CA ASN A 94 -8.49 14.42 1.13
C ASN A 94 -9.06 15.10 2.38
N GLN A 95 -8.70 14.60 3.56
CA GLN A 95 -9.01 15.23 4.85
C GLN A 95 -7.75 15.76 5.51
N GLN A 96 -7.87 16.79 6.34
CA GLN A 96 -6.75 17.27 7.14
C GLN A 96 -6.32 16.18 8.13
N LEU A 97 -5.02 16.07 8.40
CA LEU A 97 -4.51 15.13 9.40
C LEU A 97 -5.21 15.33 10.74
N SER A 98 -5.41 16.58 11.18
CA SER A 98 -6.13 16.91 12.41
C SER A 98 -7.59 16.43 12.49
N ALA A 99 -8.20 16.06 11.35
CA ALA A 99 -9.54 15.50 11.30
C ALA A 99 -9.58 13.96 11.36
N ILE A 100 -8.42 13.31 11.16
CA ILE A 100 -8.30 11.85 11.18
C ILE A 100 -8.01 11.41 12.62
N SER A 101 -8.86 10.52 13.13
CA SER A 101 -8.72 9.96 14.47
C SER A 101 -7.93 8.66 14.50
N SER A 102 -8.05 7.85 13.45
CA SER A 102 -7.34 6.58 13.29
C SER A 102 -7.35 6.11 11.84
N MET A 103 -6.35 5.30 11.50
CA MET A 103 -6.22 4.59 10.24
C MET A 103 -5.94 3.09 10.48
N PRO A 104 -6.89 2.32 11.03
CA PRO A 104 -6.69 0.90 11.27
C PRO A 104 -6.42 0.15 9.95
N SER A 105 -5.35 -0.64 9.94
CA SER A 105 -4.96 -1.47 8.80
C SER A 105 -4.59 -2.89 9.22
N THR A 106 -4.87 -3.82 8.33
CA THR A 106 -4.37 -5.20 8.38
C THR A 106 -3.74 -5.51 7.04
N TRP A 107 -2.56 -6.14 7.03
CA TRP A 107 -1.90 -6.59 5.81
C TRP A 107 -1.15 -7.90 6.03
N ASP A 108 -1.72 -8.96 5.46
CA ASP A 108 -1.14 -10.30 5.43
C ASP A 108 -0.66 -10.65 4.02
N TRP A 109 0.64 -10.78 3.87
CA TRP A 109 1.28 -10.97 2.57
C TRP A 109 2.46 -11.94 2.64
N SER A 110 2.89 -12.41 1.48
CA SER A 110 4.11 -13.19 1.31
C SER A 110 4.77 -12.85 -0.02
N GLN A 111 6.09 -13.05 -0.10
CA GLN A 111 6.82 -12.89 -1.36
C GLN A 111 7.61 -14.16 -1.67
N SER A 112 7.42 -14.68 -2.88
CA SER A 112 8.34 -15.68 -3.46
C SER A 112 9.29 -15.00 -4.42
N SER A 113 10.57 -15.36 -4.37
CA SER A 113 11.62 -14.76 -5.21
C SER A 113 12.48 -15.82 -5.87
N THR A 114 12.96 -15.52 -7.08
CA THR A 114 13.99 -16.32 -7.75
C THR A 114 15.27 -15.51 -7.83
N GLY A 115 16.33 -15.99 -7.17
CA GLY A 115 17.61 -15.29 -7.09
C GLY A 115 17.57 -14.06 -6.19
N THR A 116 18.48 -13.10 -6.45
CA THR A 116 18.53 -11.82 -5.72
C THR A 116 17.47 -10.87 -6.28
N VAL A 117 16.74 -10.25 -5.36
CA VAL A 117 15.70 -9.26 -5.64
C VAL A 117 16.08 -7.95 -4.96
N VAL A 118 15.83 -6.84 -5.64
CA VAL A 118 15.86 -5.48 -5.10
C VAL A 118 14.44 -4.94 -5.12
N ALA A 119 13.82 -4.86 -3.94
CA ALA A 119 12.46 -4.34 -3.77
C ALA A 119 12.16 -4.00 -2.30
N ASP A 120 11.06 -3.31 -2.05
CA ASP A 120 10.43 -3.21 -0.73
C ASP A 120 9.01 -3.78 -0.75
N VAL A 121 8.38 -3.81 0.43
CA VAL A 121 6.92 -3.90 0.57
C VAL A 121 6.53 -2.82 1.57
N ALA A 122 5.72 -1.86 1.16
CA ALA A 122 5.51 -0.64 1.93
C ALA A 122 4.09 -0.11 1.81
N TYR A 123 3.64 0.54 2.90
CA TYR A 123 2.63 1.59 2.78
C TYR A 123 3.29 2.85 2.23
N ASP A 124 2.56 3.61 1.43
CA ASP A 124 3.00 4.88 0.89
C ASP A 124 1.88 5.91 1.00
N LEU A 125 2.14 6.99 1.74
CA LEU A 125 1.18 8.02 2.08
C LEU A 125 1.70 9.36 1.60
N PHE A 126 0.82 10.18 1.02
CA PHE A 126 1.19 11.54 0.63
C PHE A 126 0.35 12.59 1.33
N THR A 127 1.01 13.69 1.67
CA THR A 127 0.33 14.87 2.22
C THR A 127 0.52 16.09 1.35
N SER A 128 -0.47 16.98 1.35
CA SER A 128 -0.42 18.26 0.65
C SER A 128 -0.87 19.41 1.55
N THR A 129 -0.45 20.63 1.23
CA THR A 129 -0.93 21.85 1.92
C THR A 129 -2.40 22.17 1.66
N THR A 130 -2.97 21.61 0.58
CA THR A 130 -4.39 21.76 0.22
C THR A 130 -4.94 20.44 -0.30
N ALA A 131 -6.25 20.23 -0.23
CA ALA A 131 -6.88 18.97 -0.66
C ALA A 131 -6.61 18.57 -2.12
N SER A 132 -6.24 19.53 -2.99
CA SER A 132 -5.96 19.27 -4.41
C SER A 132 -4.60 19.81 -4.86
N GLY A 133 -3.70 20.06 -3.92
CA GLY A 133 -2.37 20.60 -4.20
C GLY A 133 -1.37 19.51 -4.56
N SER A 134 -0.19 19.91 -5.01
CA SER A 134 0.95 18.99 -5.11
C SER A 134 1.30 18.42 -3.74
N ASN A 135 1.81 17.20 -3.72
CA ASN A 135 2.35 16.59 -2.51
C ASN A 135 3.54 17.41 -2.01
N VAL A 136 3.72 17.42 -0.70
CA VAL A 136 4.84 18.09 -0.01
C VAL A 136 5.59 17.14 0.91
N ASN A 137 4.91 16.12 1.44
CA ASN A 137 5.57 14.99 2.08
C ASN A 137 5.10 13.67 1.47
N GLU A 138 6.01 12.71 1.49
CA GLU A 138 5.83 11.29 1.20
C GLU A 138 6.25 10.51 2.46
N ILE A 139 5.40 9.63 2.93
CA ILE A 139 5.58 8.90 4.19
C ILE A 139 5.42 7.43 3.88
N MET A 140 6.54 6.72 3.90
CA MET A 140 6.57 5.29 3.65
C MET A 140 6.73 4.50 4.95
N ILE A 141 5.97 3.42 5.07
CA ILE A 141 6.09 2.46 6.20
C ILE A 141 6.44 1.10 5.59
N TRP A 142 7.73 0.78 5.60
CA TRP A 142 8.27 -0.40 4.93
C TRP A 142 8.08 -1.63 5.80
N LEU A 143 7.25 -2.58 5.40
CA LEU A 143 7.15 -3.87 6.07
C LEU A 143 8.30 -4.82 5.73
N ALA A 144 8.99 -4.58 4.61
CA ALA A 144 10.11 -5.37 4.13
C ALA A 144 11.12 -4.53 3.36
N ASN A 145 12.40 -4.86 3.53
CA ASN A 145 13.48 -4.39 2.66
C ASN A 145 14.22 -5.60 2.06
N TYR A 146 14.07 -5.82 0.76
CA TYR A 146 14.82 -6.81 0.01
C TYR A 146 15.96 -6.10 -0.74
N ASN A 147 17.08 -5.81 -0.08
CA ASN A 147 18.28 -5.20 -0.68
C ASN A 147 18.05 -3.82 -1.34
N ALA A 148 16.99 -3.12 -0.98
CA ALA A 148 16.74 -1.73 -1.32
C ALA A 148 17.33 -0.80 -0.23
N GLY A 149 17.16 0.51 -0.40
CA GLY A 149 17.53 1.51 0.59
C GLY A 149 16.53 2.67 0.58
N PRO A 150 16.12 3.20 1.74
CA PRO A 150 15.24 4.36 1.82
C PRO A 150 15.94 5.60 1.27
N ILE A 151 15.13 6.60 0.89
CA ILE A 151 15.66 7.94 0.65
C ILE A 151 16.17 8.49 1.97
N SER A 152 17.45 8.88 1.98
CA SER A 152 18.12 9.45 3.15
C SER A 152 18.94 10.66 2.75
N SER A 153 19.02 11.63 3.66
CA SER A 153 19.93 12.78 3.63
C SER A 153 21.25 12.48 4.35
N GLU A 154 21.25 11.51 5.27
CA GLU A 154 22.40 11.15 6.10
C GLU A 154 22.92 9.74 5.73
N TYR A 155 24.24 9.63 5.57
CA TYR A 155 24.92 8.37 5.24
C TYR A 155 26.21 8.20 6.05
N ASN A 156 26.50 6.96 6.44
CA ASN A 156 27.73 6.63 7.13
C ASN A 156 28.92 6.55 6.13
N SER A 157 30.13 6.33 6.65
CA SER A 157 31.34 6.21 5.82
C SER A 157 31.34 5.01 4.85
N SER A 158 30.47 4.02 5.07
CA SER A 158 30.28 2.85 4.21
C SER A 158 29.26 3.11 3.10
N GLY A 159 28.55 4.24 3.14
CA GLY A 159 27.49 4.59 2.20
C GLY A 159 26.11 4.04 2.59
N ASP A 160 25.93 3.52 3.80
CA ASP A 160 24.61 3.09 4.28
C ASP A 160 23.84 4.29 4.84
N PRO A 161 22.51 4.36 4.62
CA PRO A 161 21.68 5.41 5.18
C PRO A 161 21.69 5.33 6.72
N VAL A 162 21.72 6.49 7.38
CA VAL A 162 21.68 6.59 8.84
C VAL A 162 20.29 7.08 9.25
N PRO A 163 19.61 6.37 10.15
CA PRO A 163 18.32 6.83 10.63
C PRO A 163 18.46 8.12 11.44
N ILE A 164 17.50 9.02 11.29
CA ILE A 164 17.40 10.24 12.10
C ILE A 164 16.87 9.93 13.51
N GLU A 165 16.06 8.88 13.63
CA GLU A 165 15.56 8.36 14.91
C GLU A 165 15.55 6.84 14.88
N SER A 166 15.85 6.20 16.01
CA SER A 166 15.98 4.75 16.09
C SER A 166 15.17 4.14 17.21
N ASN A 167 14.75 2.88 17.01
CA ASN A 167 14.00 2.10 18.00
C ASN A 167 12.65 2.71 18.42
N LEU A 168 11.96 3.37 17.49
CA LEU A 168 10.62 3.92 17.71
C LEU A 168 9.61 2.78 17.87
N SER A 169 8.83 2.79 18.97
CA SER A 169 7.78 1.81 19.21
C SER A 169 6.42 2.34 18.73
N ILE A 170 6.00 1.93 17.54
CA ILE A 170 4.78 2.41 16.87
C ILE A 170 3.99 1.21 16.34
N ALA A 171 2.67 1.19 16.56
CA ALA A 171 1.76 0.14 16.08
C ALA A 171 2.22 -1.30 16.43
N GLY A 172 2.83 -1.50 17.59
CA GLY A 172 3.29 -2.81 18.07
C GLY A 172 4.61 -3.32 17.49
N HIS A 173 5.32 -2.50 16.70
CA HIS A 173 6.60 -2.83 16.09
C HIS A 173 7.68 -1.78 16.42
N THR A 174 8.94 -2.12 16.13
CA THR A 174 10.09 -1.25 16.39
C THR A 174 10.73 -0.79 15.08
N TRP A 175 10.79 0.52 14.89
CA TRP A 175 11.13 1.18 13.64
C TRP A 175 12.35 2.09 13.77
N ASP A 176 13.13 2.16 12.71
CA ASP A 176 14.09 3.23 12.45
C ASP A 176 13.47 4.19 11.41
N LEU A 177 13.57 5.49 11.68
CA LEU A 177 13.07 6.54 10.80
C LEU A 177 14.21 7.16 10.02
N TYR A 178 14.05 7.23 8.71
CA TYR A 178 14.95 7.90 7.77
C TYR A 178 14.24 9.10 7.15
N SER A 179 15.00 10.14 6.81
CA SER A 179 14.47 11.30 6.09
C SER A 179 15.40 11.79 4.99
N GLY A 180 14.82 12.32 3.93
CA GLY A 180 15.51 12.99 2.83
C GLY A 180 14.53 13.60 1.84
N SER A 181 14.97 13.85 0.61
CA SER A 181 14.08 14.41 -0.42
C SER A 181 14.24 13.70 -1.75
N ASN A 182 13.11 13.46 -2.43
CA ASN A 182 13.07 12.98 -3.82
C ASN A 182 13.14 14.14 -4.84
N GLY A 183 13.37 15.37 -4.37
CA GLY A 183 13.41 16.60 -5.17
C GLY A 183 12.06 17.32 -5.32
N SER A 184 10.95 16.65 -5.00
CA SER A 184 9.59 17.23 -5.01
C SER A 184 8.93 17.22 -3.62
N ASN A 185 9.15 16.14 -2.87
CA ASN A 185 8.63 15.92 -1.53
C ASN A 185 9.78 15.82 -0.52
N GLU A 186 9.49 16.15 0.74
CA GLU A 186 10.22 15.58 1.87
C GLU A 186 9.76 14.13 2.04
N VAL A 187 10.68 13.20 2.22
CA VAL A 187 10.40 11.76 2.30
C VAL A 187 10.78 11.27 3.68
N TYR A 188 9.83 10.63 4.36
CA TYR A 188 10.03 9.94 5.63
C TYR A 188 9.83 8.45 5.41
N SER A 189 10.80 7.61 5.80
CA SER A 189 10.68 6.15 5.67
C SER A 189 10.89 5.48 7.01
N PHE A 190 9.86 4.78 7.49
CA PHE A 190 9.94 3.92 8.67
C PHE A 190 10.27 2.49 8.24
N LEU A 191 11.41 1.98 8.69
CA LEU A 191 11.86 0.61 8.40
C LEU A 191 11.92 -0.20 9.70
N PRO A 192 11.55 -1.49 9.72
CA PRO A 192 11.70 -2.32 10.89
C PRO A 192 13.18 -2.48 11.22
N THR A 193 13.51 -2.34 12.50
CA THR A 193 14.87 -2.54 13.03
C THR A 193 15.41 -3.95 12.77
N SER A 194 14.54 -4.93 12.54
CA SER A 194 14.93 -6.29 12.19
C SER A 194 13.85 -7.05 11.43
N GLY A 195 14.30 -7.91 10.52
CA GLY A 195 13.45 -8.88 9.86
C GLY A 195 12.45 -8.28 8.88
N THR A 196 11.34 -8.99 8.69
CA THR A 196 10.27 -8.65 7.76
C THR A 196 8.93 -8.86 8.47
N ILE A 197 8.00 -7.93 8.28
CA ILE A 197 6.67 -7.98 8.86
C ILE A 197 5.69 -8.45 7.79
N THR A 198 5.49 -9.77 7.68
CA THR A 198 4.59 -10.37 6.68
C THR A 198 3.12 -10.39 7.11
N SER A 199 2.84 -10.08 8.37
CA SER A 199 1.51 -9.96 8.95
C SER A 199 1.53 -8.74 9.86
N PHE A 200 0.92 -7.66 9.40
CA PHE A 200 0.80 -6.39 10.12
C PHE A 200 -0.66 -6.16 10.50
N SER A 201 -0.89 -5.69 11.73
CA SER A 201 -2.19 -5.20 12.18
C SER A 201 -1.97 -4.09 13.19
N GLY A 202 -2.41 -2.87 12.85
CA GLY A 202 -2.19 -1.70 13.68
C GLY A 202 -2.83 -0.45 13.11
N ASP A 203 -2.69 0.66 13.81
CA ASP A 203 -3.13 1.97 13.33
C ASP A 203 -1.97 2.69 12.63
N ILE A 204 -2.04 2.82 11.31
CA ILE A 204 -0.96 3.50 10.55
C ILE A 204 -0.99 5.02 10.71
N TYR A 205 -2.03 5.59 11.33
CA TYR A 205 -2.07 7.00 11.67
C TYR A 205 -1.07 7.36 12.78
N GLU A 206 -0.65 6.40 13.61
CA GLU A 206 0.36 6.64 14.64
C GLU A 206 1.70 7.14 14.05
N PHE A 207 2.03 6.73 12.82
CA PHE A 207 3.22 7.21 12.11
C PHE A 207 3.07 8.68 11.69
N LEU A 208 1.90 9.06 11.16
CA LEU A 208 1.60 10.45 10.81
C LEU A 208 1.57 11.34 12.07
N SER A 209 0.97 10.84 13.16
CA SER A 209 0.97 11.53 14.46
C SER A 209 2.39 11.74 14.97
N TYR A 210 3.26 10.73 14.87
CA TYR A 210 4.66 10.87 15.24
C TYR A 210 5.35 12.00 14.46
N LEU A 211 5.18 12.05 13.14
CA LEU A 211 5.78 13.10 12.31
C LEU A 211 5.20 14.49 12.61
N VAL A 212 3.92 14.58 12.95
CA VAL A 212 3.30 15.84 13.38
C VAL A 212 3.90 16.35 14.69
N ASP A 213 4.12 15.46 15.65
CA ASP A 213 4.58 15.81 16.98
C ASP A 213 6.09 16.06 17.04
N ASN A 214 6.88 15.39 16.19
CA ASN A 214 8.35 15.35 16.32
C ASN A 214 9.10 15.90 15.10
N GLU A 215 8.56 15.75 13.88
CA GLU A 215 9.30 16.05 12.63
C GLU A 215 8.74 17.26 11.87
N GLY A 216 7.79 18.00 12.45
CA GLY A 216 7.31 19.26 11.90
C GLY A 216 6.32 19.14 10.75
N VAL A 217 5.76 17.95 10.49
CA VAL A 217 4.63 17.79 9.57
C VAL A 217 3.42 18.54 10.15
N SER A 218 2.81 19.45 9.38
CA SER A 218 1.68 20.23 9.90
C SER A 218 0.41 19.39 9.92
N SER A 219 -0.27 19.30 11.07
CA SER A 219 -1.58 18.66 11.20
C SER A 219 -2.68 19.31 10.34
N SER A 220 -2.44 20.50 9.79
CA SER A 220 -3.35 21.15 8.84
C SER A 220 -3.19 20.67 7.39
N GLN A 221 -2.15 19.90 7.09
CA GLN A 221 -1.97 19.28 5.78
C GLN A 221 -3.05 18.21 5.55
N TYR A 222 -3.34 17.96 4.28
CA TYR A 222 -4.31 16.99 3.83
C TYR A 222 -3.61 15.68 3.51
N LEU A 223 -4.13 14.55 4.00
CA LEU A 223 -3.76 13.24 3.50
C LEU A 223 -4.43 13.06 2.13
N THR A 224 -3.65 13.08 1.05
CA THR A 224 -4.15 13.04 -0.33
C THR A 224 -4.09 11.66 -0.95
N THR A 225 -3.20 10.79 -0.45
CA THR A 225 -2.99 9.44 -0.98
C THR A 225 -2.67 8.51 0.17
N ALA A 226 -3.24 7.30 0.15
CA ALA A 226 -2.88 6.21 1.05
C ALA A 226 -2.87 4.89 0.27
N GLN A 227 -1.69 4.31 0.12
CA GLN A 227 -1.42 3.16 -0.73
C GLN A 227 -0.66 2.07 0.04
N ALA A 228 -0.75 0.83 -0.43
CA ALA A 228 0.05 -0.29 0.07
C ALA A 228 0.45 -1.21 -1.10
N GLY A 229 1.76 -1.40 -1.29
CA GLY A 229 2.31 -2.04 -2.48
C GLY A 229 3.76 -2.49 -2.35
N THR A 230 4.44 -2.60 -3.49
CA THR A 230 5.85 -2.97 -3.57
C THR A 230 6.56 -2.13 -4.62
N GLU A 231 7.65 -1.47 -4.22
CA GLU A 231 8.57 -0.86 -5.17
C GLU A 231 9.52 -1.91 -5.73
N ALA A 232 9.33 -2.31 -6.98
CA ALA A 232 10.19 -3.29 -7.64
C ALA A 232 11.31 -2.60 -8.42
N THR A 233 12.58 -2.96 -8.15
CA THR A 233 13.74 -2.42 -8.87
C THR A 233 14.38 -3.44 -9.82
N SER A 234 14.69 -4.64 -9.33
CA SER A 234 15.34 -5.70 -10.13
C SER A 234 15.17 -7.10 -9.54
N GLY A 235 15.25 -8.12 -10.38
CA GLY A 235 15.03 -9.53 -10.00
C GLY A 235 13.70 -10.07 -10.50
N THR A 236 13.31 -11.24 -9.98
CA THR A 236 12.02 -11.89 -10.27
C THR A 236 11.33 -12.25 -8.97
N ALA A 237 10.13 -11.73 -8.75
CA ALA A 237 9.34 -12.05 -7.56
C ALA A 237 7.83 -12.03 -7.83
N THR A 238 7.11 -12.66 -6.91
CA THR A 238 5.65 -12.56 -6.79
C THR A 238 5.32 -12.14 -5.37
N LEU A 239 4.73 -10.95 -5.22
CA LEU A 239 4.07 -10.54 -3.99
C LEU A 239 2.63 -11.09 -4.02
N THR A 240 2.24 -11.79 -2.97
CA THR A 240 0.87 -12.30 -2.77
C THR A 240 0.32 -11.75 -1.48
N THR A 241 -0.70 -10.90 -1.58
CA THR A 241 -1.47 -10.36 -0.46
C THR A 241 -2.72 -11.18 -0.26
N THR A 242 -2.78 -11.92 0.85
CA THR A 242 -3.93 -12.75 1.19
C THR A 242 -5.06 -11.94 1.84
N ALA A 243 -4.71 -10.86 2.55
CA ALA A 243 -5.66 -9.90 3.09
C ALA A 243 -5.00 -8.53 3.22
N TYR A 244 -5.67 -7.50 2.72
CA TYR A 244 -5.35 -6.11 2.99
C TYR A 244 -6.63 -5.34 3.29
N SER A 245 -6.61 -4.52 4.34
CA SER A 245 -7.65 -3.54 4.61
C SER A 245 -7.04 -2.29 5.23
N LEU A 246 -7.65 -1.14 4.93
CA LEU A 246 -7.34 0.17 5.50
C LEU A 246 -8.64 0.97 5.58
N THR A 247 -8.87 1.67 6.68
CA THR A 247 -10.01 2.58 6.83
C THR A 247 -9.54 3.87 7.48
N ILE A 248 -10.14 5.00 7.11
CA ILE A 248 -9.90 6.30 7.74
C ILE A 248 -11.15 6.64 8.58
N ASN A 249 -10.97 6.93 9.88
CA ASN A 249 -12.05 7.30 10.81
C ASN A 249 -11.93 8.73 11.31
#